data_AF-A0A3M1CX27-F1
#
_entry.id   AF-A0A3M1CX27-F1
#
_cell.length_a   1.000
_cell.length_b   1.000
_cell.length_c   1.000
_cell.angle_alpha   90.00
_cell.angle_beta   90.00
_cell.angle_gamma   90.00
#
_symmetry.space_group_name_H-M   'P 1'
#
loop_
_entity.id
_entity.type
_entity.pdbx_description
1 polymer ?
#
loop_
_entity_poly.entity_id
_entity_poly.type
_entity_poly.pdbx_seq_one_letter_code
_entity_poly.pdbx_strand_id
1 'polypeptide(L)'
;MLAILLFACSGDLSNRIFREDAAFAEALPDGDQLALDLPAEVDEVGDEAAELYALTVATLAGGQQVLDGVTDLTDEVLATPPTERGDDYRVWGPVPSDDDPDLFLRVEMSRSSTGSTYTYALQVAETSAGPWWELLSGTHLAGSEDVALGTGSIELVDLASGDRIQVEYDLRALRTVSMERVDGDDAGLGWTWTERADGGGGLSYAQPADTFGSLSTVGATDLQVDSAWLPDGAGRGVARLSGGAYAGSDVELVQCWDRAGTVTWSWDSAGYTETVGDESACSL
;
A
#
# COMPACT_ATOMS: atom_id res chain seq x y z
N MET A 1 6.90 64.31 -10.86
CA MET A 1 6.65 63.57 -9.61
C MET A 1 5.61 62.50 -9.95
N LEU A 2 6.09 61.29 -10.26
CA LEU A 2 5.29 60.17 -10.76
C LEU A 2 4.82 59.38 -9.54
N ALA A 3 3.51 59.41 -9.27
CA ALA A 3 2.91 58.61 -8.20
C ALA A 3 2.76 57.17 -8.69
N ILE A 4 3.60 56.27 -8.19
CA ILE A 4 3.45 54.82 -8.36
C ILE A 4 2.31 54.41 -7.43
N LEU A 5 1.16 54.10 -8.02
CA LEU A 5 0.05 53.41 -7.36
C LEU A 5 0.47 51.94 -7.14
N LEU A 6 0.97 51.65 -5.95
CA LEU A 6 1.10 50.28 -5.45
C LEU A 6 -0.31 49.76 -5.12
N PHE A 7 -0.90 49.01 -6.04
CA PHE A 7 -2.08 48.20 -5.74
C PHE A 7 -1.65 47.06 -4.81
N ALA A 8 -2.01 47.18 -3.53
CA ALA A 8 -1.96 46.10 -2.57
C ALA A 8 -3.07 45.09 -2.88
N CYS A 9 -2.79 44.12 -3.76
CA CYS A 9 -3.65 42.95 -4.05
C CYS A 9 -3.10 41.66 -3.40
N SER A 10 -2.46 41.75 -2.23
CA SER A 10 -1.65 40.65 -1.65
C SER A 10 -2.28 39.97 -0.42
N GLY A 11 -3.61 39.91 -0.31
CA GLY A 11 -4.29 39.38 0.89
C GLY A 11 -5.03 38.05 0.68
N ASP A 12 -6.01 38.04 -0.21
CA ASP A 12 -6.97 36.92 -0.24
C ASP A 12 -6.78 35.95 -1.42
N LEU A 13 -6.36 36.45 -2.59
CA LEU A 13 -6.25 35.62 -3.79
C LEU A 13 -5.09 34.63 -3.70
N SER A 14 -3.91 35.10 -3.28
CA SER A 14 -2.74 34.24 -3.09
C SER A 14 -3.00 33.17 -2.04
N ASN A 15 -3.57 33.56 -0.89
CA ASN A 15 -3.92 32.63 0.18
C ASN A 15 -4.95 31.58 -0.28
N ARG A 16 -5.91 31.96 -1.12
CA ARG A 16 -6.86 31.00 -1.69
C ARG A 16 -6.17 30.00 -2.62
N ILE A 17 -5.32 30.47 -3.53
CA ILE A 17 -4.62 29.59 -4.48
C ILE A 17 -3.74 28.58 -3.72
N PHE A 18 -2.99 29.02 -2.72
CA PHE A 18 -2.17 28.12 -1.91
C PHE A 18 -3.00 27.07 -1.16
N ARG A 19 -4.16 27.45 -0.62
CA ARG A 19 -5.07 26.50 0.05
C ARG A 19 -5.68 25.49 -0.93
N GLU A 20 -6.05 25.93 -2.13
CA GLU A 20 -6.56 25.01 -3.14
C GLU A 20 -5.45 24.07 -3.62
N ASP A 21 -4.24 24.57 -3.89
CA ASP A 21 -3.12 23.73 -4.29
C ASP A 21 -2.79 22.69 -3.20
N ALA A 22 -2.83 23.08 -1.92
CA ALA A 22 -2.68 22.16 -0.79
C ALA A 22 -3.80 21.12 -0.73
N ALA A 23 -5.06 21.51 -0.89
CA ALA A 23 -6.18 20.57 -0.85
C ALA A 23 -6.23 19.57 -2.02
N PHE A 24 -5.58 19.87 -3.15
CA PHE A 24 -5.38 18.86 -4.21
C PHE A 24 -4.17 17.97 -3.91
N ALA A 25 -3.07 18.52 -3.37
CA ALA A 25 -1.92 17.72 -2.97
C ALA A 25 -2.27 16.75 -1.83
N GLU A 26 -3.01 17.19 -0.81
CA GLU A 26 -3.51 16.38 0.31
C GLU A 26 -4.47 15.25 -0.11
N ALA A 27 -5.04 15.31 -1.32
CA ALA A 27 -5.89 14.25 -1.84
C ALA A 27 -5.09 13.06 -2.43
N LEU A 28 -3.78 13.23 -2.60
CA LEU A 28 -2.86 12.14 -2.90
C LEU A 28 -2.41 11.54 -1.57
N PRO A 29 -2.56 10.22 -1.36
CA PRO A 29 -2.09 9.60 -0.14
C PRO A 29 -0.57 9.74 -0.04
N ASP A 30 -0.09 10.15 1.12
CA ASP A 30 1.35 10.25 1.41
C ASP A 30 1.90 8.93 1.98
N GLY A 31 3.24 8.86 2.11
CA GLY A 31 3.93 7.67 2.61
C GLY A 31 3.49 7.29 4.03
N ASP A 32 3.34 8.27 4.92
CA ASP A 32 2.94 8.03 6.32
C ASP A 32 1.51 7.46 6.40
N GLN A 33 0.62 7.88 5.50
CA GLN A 33 -0.76 7.39 5.42
C GLN A 33 -0.84 5.95 4.89
N LEU A 34 0.06 5.55 4.00
CA LEU A 34 0.08 4.21 3.42
C LEU A 34 1.05 3.25 4.12
N ALA A 35 1.82 3.73 5.11
CA ALA A 35 2.78 2.93 5.85
C ALA A 35 2.14 1.66 6.45
N LEU A 36 2.74 0.51 6.15
CA LEU A 36 2.35 -0.83 6.60
C LEU A 36 3.15 -1.21 7.85
N ASP A 37 2.77 -0.65 8.98
CA ASP A 37 3.53 -0.80 10.21
C ASP A 37 3.34 -2.17 10.88
N LEU A 38 4.43 -2.64 11.51
CA LEU A 38 4.39 -3.55 12.65
C LEU A 38 4.81 -2.77 13.89
N PRO A 39 4.14 -2.97 15.04
CA PRO A 39 4.39 -2.17 16.24
C PRO A 39 5.77 -2.40 16.89
N ALA A 40 6.56 -3.36 16.40
CA ALA A 40 7.94 -3.56 16.82
C ALA A 40 8.89 -3.30 15.65
N GLU A 41 9.83 -2.37 15.82
CA GLU A 41 11.02 -2.24 14.97
C GLU A 41 11.80 -3.55 15.08
N VAL A 42 11.66 -4.41 14.08
CA VAL A 42 12.48 -5.62 13.97
C VAL A 42 13.58 -5.32 12.98
N ASP A 43 14.74 -4.94 13.54
CA ASP A 43 15.93 -4.59 12.75
C ASP A 43 16.31 -5.72 11.79
N GLU A 44 16.18 -6.99 12.23
CA GLU A 44 16.26 -8.19 11.40
C GLU A 44 15.40 -9.31 12.01
N VAL A 45 14.66 -10.04 11.16
CA VAL A 45 13.99 -11.27 11.57
C VAL A 45 15.07 -12.31 11.86
N GLY A 46 15.30 -12.61 13.13
CA GLY A 46 16.33 -13.58 13.54
C GLY A 46 16.01 -15.00 13.08
N ASP A 47 17.05 -15.85 13.00
CA ASP A 47 16.94 -17.26 12.58
C ASP A 47 15.99 -18.11 13.46
N GLU A 48 15.65 -17.62 14.66
CA GLU A 48 14.76 -18.28 15.63
C GLU A 48 13.31 -17.74 15.59
N ALA A 49 13.00 -16.84 14.64
CA ALA A 49 11.66 -16.28 14.52
C ALA A 49 10.62 -17.34 14.13
N ALA A 50 9.38 -17.15 14.58
CA ALA A 50 8.26 -17.95 14.09
C ALA A 50 8.14 -17.79 12.57
N GLU A 51 7.97 -18.89 11.85
CA GLU A 51 7.90 -18.91 10.38
C GLU A 51 6.77 -18.01 9.84
N LEU A 52 5.60 -18.04 10.48
CA LEU A 52 4.46 -17.19 10.08
C LEU A 52 4.69 -15.72 10.41
N TYR A 53 5.47 -15.42 11.46
CA TYR A 53 5.90 -14.06 11.74
C TYR A 53 6.85 -13.56 10.66
N ALA A 54 7.88 -14.33 10.33
CA ALA A 54 8.85 -14.00 9.29
C ALA A 54 8.18 -13.76 7.93
N LEU A 55 7.22 -14.62 7.58
CA LEU A 55 6.47 -14.49 6.32
C LEU A 55 5.57 -13.24 6.32
N THR A 56 4.92 -12.93 7.45
CA THR A 56 4.15 -11.68 7.62
C THR A 56 5.01 -10.46 7.40
N VAL A 57 6.18 -10.39 8.07
CA VAL A 57 7.13 -9.27 7.93
C VAL A 57 7.59 -9.13 6.46
N ALA A 58 7.93 -10.24 5.81
CA ALA A 58 8.36 -10.23 4.41
C ALA A 58 7.26 -9.73 3.46
N THR A 59 6.01 -10.16 3.67
CA THR A 59 4.87 -9.70 2.86
C THR A 59 4.63 -8.20 3.05
N LEU A 60 4.68 -7.70 4.29
CA LEU A 60 4.54 -6.26 4.57
C LEU A 60 5.67 -5.45 3.94
N ALA A 61 6.92 -5.91 4.06
CA ALA A 61 8.07 -5.23 3.44
C ALA A 61 7.96 -5.14 1.91
N GLY A 62 7.49 -6.23 1.27
CA GLY A 62 7.23 -6.23 -0.18
C GLY A 62 6.09 -5.27 -0.57
N GLY A 63 5.01 -5.23 0.22
CA GLY A 63 3.92 -4.29 0.03
C GLY A 63 4.36 -2.83 0.21
N GLN A 64 5.15 -2.56 1.26
CA GLN A 64 5.68 -1.22 1.56
C GLN A 64 6.55 -0.72 0.41
N GLN A 65 7.45 -1.55 -0.13
CA GLN A 65 8.29 -1.17 -1.27
C GLN A 65 7.47 -0.71 -2.49
N VAL A 66 6.32 -1.34 -2.75
CA VAL A 66 5.42 -0.91 -3.83
C VAL A 66 4.80 0.44 -3.51
N LEU A 67 4.33 0.64 -2.27
CA LEU A 67 3.69 1.90 -1.85
C LEU A 67 4.69 3.06 -1.82
N ASP A 68 5.91 2.83 -1.34
CA ASP A 68 7.01 3.81 -1.37
C ASP A 68 7.27 4.29 -2.79
N GLY A 69 7.35 3.37 -3.77
CA GLY A 69 7.53 3.75 -5.17
C GLY A 69 6.40 4.63 -5.73
N VAL A 70 5.16 4.44 -5.26
CA VAL A 70 4.03 5.31 -5.64
C VAL A 70 4.15 6.69 -5.04
N THR A 71 4.47 6.76 -3.75
CA THR A 71 4.55 8.04 -3.02
C THR A 71 5.77 8.84 -3.45
N ASP A 72 6.91 8.19 -3.68
CA ASP A 72 8.14 8.84 -4.16
C ASP A 72 7.94 9.52 -5.51
N LEU A 73 7.33 8.84 -6.49
CA LEU A 73 7.01 9.41 -7.81
C LEU A 73 6.06 10.60 -7.70
N THR A 74 5.09 10.52 -6.78
CA THR A 74 4.11 11.59 -6.58
C THR A 74 4.77 12.80 -5.93
N ASP A 75 5.58 12.59 -4.89
CA ASP A 75 6.34 13.62 -4.19
C ASP A 75 7.33 14.34 -5.10
N GLU A 76 7.99 13.60 -6.00
CA GLU A 76 8.89 14.16 -7.00
C GLU A 76 8.19 15.18 -7.89
N VAL A 77 7.00 14.83 -8.42
CA VAL A 77 6.21 15.72 -9.27
C VAL A 77 5.65 16.91 -8.48
N LEU A 78 5.20 16.67 -7.25
CA LEU A 78 4.62 17.67 -6.36
C LEU A 78 5.66 18.63 -5.74
N ALA A 79 6.96 18.33 -5.85
CA ALA A 79 8.04 19.22 -5.40
C ALA A 79 8.05 20.57 -6.13
N THR A 80 7.35 20.68 -7.25
CA THR A 80 7.14 21.93 -7.99
C THR A 80 5.68 22.40 -7.92
N PRO A 81 5.39 23.71 -7.98
CA PRO A 81 4.02 24.18 -8.05
C PRO A 81 3.31 23.70 -9.34
N PRO A 82 1.97 23.55 -9.33
CA PRO A 82 1.22 23.21 -10.53
C PRO A 82 1.54 24.14 -11.71
N THR A 83 1.70 23.57 -12.90
CA THR A 83 1.92 24.31 -14.15
C THR A 83 0.60 24.84 -14.72
N GLU A 84 -0.49 24.12 -14.50
CA GLU A 84 -1.85 24.53 -14.85
C GLU A 84 -2.81 24.46 -13.66
N ARG A 85 -3.76 25.39 -13.63
CA ARG A 85 -4.78 25.48 -12.59
C ARG A 85 -6.12 25.86 -13.22
N GLY A 86 -7.18 25.17 -12.79
CA GLY A 86 -8.56 25.61 -12.95
C GLY A 86 -9.32 25.62 -11.63
N ASP A 87 -10.62 25.81 -11.66
CA ASP A 87 -11.44 25.75 -10.44
C ASP A 87 -11.47 24.33 -9.85
N ASP A 88 -11.52 23.32 -10.74
CA ASP A 88 -11.71 21.90 -10.38
C ASP A 88 -10.60 20.99 -10.94
N TYR A 89 -9.46 21.54 -11.35
CA TYR A 89 -8.32 20.73 -11.80
C TYR A 89 -6.97 21.35 -11.48
N ARG A 90 -5.96 20.49 -11.40
CA ARG A 90 -4.55 20.84 -11.30
C ARG A 90 -3.74 19.94 -12.23
N VAL A 91 -2.69 20.52 -12.81
CA VAL A 91 -1.66 19.77 -13.53
C VAL A 91 -0.31 20.16 -12.97
N TRP A 92 0.48 19.17 -12.59
CA TRP A 92 1.88 19.31 -12.23
C TRP A 92 2.76 18.74 -13.33
N GLY A 93 3.92 19.34 -13.55
CA GLY A 93 4.81 18.97 -14.64
C GLY A 93 4.39 19.52 -16.02
N PRO A 94 5.09 19.14 -17.09
CA PRO A 94 6.11 18.08 -17.13
C PRO A 94 7.37 18.46 -16.35
N VAL A 95 7.86 17.55 -15.51
CA VAL A 95 9.18 17.63 -14.84
C VAL A 95 10.05 16.46 -15.31
N PRO A 96 11.38 16.61 -15.49
CA PRO A 96 12.25 15.46 -15.71
C PRO A 96 12.20 14.51 -14.51
N SER A 97 12.30 13.19 -14.73
CA SER A 97 12.40 12.24 -13.62
C SER A 97 13.78 12.31 -12.96
N ASP A 98 13.82 12.25 -11.64
CA ASP A 98 15.06 12.18 -10.87
C ASP A 98 15.78 10.83 -11.05
N ASP A 99 15.02 9.74 -11.25
CA ASP A 99 15.55 8.39 -11.49
C ASP A 99 16.02 8.17 -12.93
N ASP A 100 15.32 8.75 -13.90
CA ASP A 100 15.71 8.71 -15.32
C ASP A 100 15.50 10.09 -15.98
N PRO A 101 16.56 10.89 -16.16
CA PRO A 101 16.44 12.24 -16.70
C PRO A 101 16.05 12.30 -18.19
N ASP A 102 16.00 11.17 -18.89
CA ASP A 102 15.45 11.07 -20.25
C ASP A 102 13.92 10.91 -20.25
N LEU A 103 13.32 10.67 -19.08
CA LEU A 103 11.87 10.62 -18.88
C LEU A 103 11.34 11.91 -18.26
N PHE A 104 10.07 12.20 -18.55
CA PHE A 104 9.31 13.29 -17.97
C PHE A 104 8.09 12.74 -17.26
N LEU A 105 7.79 13.28 -16.08
CA LEU A 105 6.63 12.97 -15.26
C LEU A 105 5.64 14.13 -15.24
N ARG A 106 4.36 13.80 -15.12
CA ARG A 106 3.30 14.76 -14.83
C ARG A 106 2.19 14.10 -14.02
N VAL A 107 1.49 14.91 -13.23
CA VAL A 107 0.26 14.52 -12.54
C VAL A 107 -0.88 15.38 -13.05
N GLU A 108 -1.91 14.75 -13.59
CA GLU A 108 -3.18 15.40 -13.90
C GLU A 108 -4.20 15.02 -12.82
N MET A 109 -4.85 16.01 -12.21
CA MET A 109 -5.85 15.78 -11.18
C MET A 109 -7.10 16.62 -11.42
N SER A 110 -8.26 16.00 -11.20
CA SER A 110 -9.56 16.66 -11.23
C SER A 110 -10.31 16.43 -9.93
N ARG A 111 -11.17 17.38 -9.58
CA ARG A 111 -12.06 17.32 -8.43
C ARG A 111 -13.51 17.36 -8.92
N SER A 112 -14.33 16.50 -8.34
CA SER A 112 -15.78 16.48 -8.56
C SER A 112 -16.43 17.83 -8.22
N SER A 113 -17.59 18.11 -8.81
CA SER A 113 -18.34 19.35 -8.56
C SER A 113 -18.84 19.50 -7.11
N THR A 114 -18.90 18.41 -6.35
CA THR A 114 -19.19 18.44 -4.90
C THR A 114 -17.97 18.77 -4.05
N GLY A 115 -16.77 18.78 -4.64
CA GLY A 115 -15.51 19.05 -3.95
C GLY A 115 -14.97 17.90 -3.11
N SER A 116 -15.63 16.73 -3.13
CA SER A 116 -15.34 15.62 -2.21
C SER A 116 -14.53 14.48 -2.83
N THR A 117 -14.66 14.29 -4.14
CA THR A 117 -13.96 13.22 -4.86
C THR A 117 -12.90 13.80 -5.78
N TYR A 118 -11.72 13.23 -5.72
CA TYR A 118 -10.56 13.55 -6.55
C TYR A 118 -10.25 12.34 -7.43
N THR A 119 -9.82 12.61 -8.66
CA THR A 119 -9.31 11.60 -9.59
C THR A 119 -8.00 12.11 -10.13
N TYR A 120 -6.97 11.27 -10.10
CA TYR A 120 -5.62 11.63 -10.50
C TYR A 120 -5.01 10.56 -11.40
N ALA A 121 -4.06 10.98 -12.22
CA ALA A 121 -3.20 10.09 -13.00
C ALA A 121 -1.77 10.64 -13.00
N LEU A 122 -0.80 9.78 -12.67
CA LEU A 122 0.61 10.04 -12.91
C LEU A 122 0.98 9.42 -14.25
N GLN A 123 1.64 10.23 -15.08
CA GLN A 123 1.96 9.86 -16.44
C GLN A 123 3.42 10.13 -16.74
N VAL A 124 4.00 9.31 -17.61
CA VAL A 124 5.37 9.38 -18.07
C VAL A 124 5.44 9.59 -19.57
N ALA A 125 6.49 10.27 -20.04
CA ALA A 125 6.80 10.42 -21.46
C ALA A 125 8.31 10.55 -21.69
N GLU A 126 8.80 10.12 -22.85
CA GLU A 126 10.20 10.33 -23.28
C GLU A 126 10.49 11.81 -23.63
N THR A 127 9.45 12.61 -23.82
CA THR A 127 9.60 14.05 -24.08
C THR A 127 8.55 14.82 -23.29
N SER A 128 8.87 16.06 -22.92
CA SER A 128 7.93 16.97 -22.24
C SER A 128 6.67 17.30 -23.06
N ALA A 129 6.59 16.89 -24.33
CA ALA A 129 5.42 17.06 -25.19
C ALA A 129 4.58 15.77 -25.33
N GLY A 130 5.01 14.65 -24.76
CA GLY A 130 4.38 13.35 -24.94
C GLY A 130 4.94 12.54 -26.13
N PRO A 131 4.26 11.46 -26.55
CA PRO A 131 3.00 10.94 -26.01
C PRO A 131 3.13 10.54 -24.54
N TRP A 132 2.05 10.69 -23.79
CA TRP A 132 2.00 10.39 -22.36
C TRP A 132 1.39 9.00 -22.12
N TRP A 133 2.03 8.21 -21.28
CA TRP A 133 1.56 6.91 -20.82
C TRP A 133 1.22 6.98 -19.33
N GLU A 134 0.12 6.36 -18.94
CA GLU A 134 -0.31 6.28 -17.55
C GLU A 134 0.52 5.21 -16.82
N LEU A 135 1.19 5.62 -15.74
CA LEU A 135 1.89 4.73 -14.81
C LEU A 135 0.98 4.33 -13.66
N LEU A 136 0.23 5.32 -13.16
CA LEU A 136 -0.77 5.10 -12.12
C LEU A 136 -1.98 6.01 -12.32
N SER A 137 -3.13 5.53 -11.90
CA SER A 137 -4.32 6.35 -11.73
C SER A 137 -5.00 6.02 -10.42
N GLY A 138 -5.84 6.92 -9.94
CA GLY A 138 -6.52 6.70 -8.68
C GLY A 138 -7.69 7.60 -8.43
N THR A 139 -8.46 7.22 -7.42
CA THR A 139 -9.57 8.01 -6.91
C THR A 139 -9.43 8.17 -5.40
N HIS A 140 -9.81 9.33 -4.90
CA HIS A 140 -9.81 9.63 -3.47
C HIS A 140 -11.11 10.34 -3.09
N LEU A 141 -11.84 9.78 -2.14
CA LEU A 141 -12.96 10.42 -1.48
C LEU A 141 -12.45 11.03 -0.17
N ALA A 142 -12.40 12.35 -0.14
CA ALA A 142 -11.88 13.12 0.97
C ALA A 142 -12.60 12.85 2.29
N GLY A 143 -11.84 12.85 3.38
CA GLY A 143 -12.39 12.83 4.73
C GLY A 143 -13.23 14.08 5.03
N SER A 144 -14.14 13.98 5.99
CA SER A 144 -15.04 15.09 6.33
C SER A 144 -14.37 16.22 7.12
N GLU A 145 -13.28 15.92 7.82
CA GLU A 145 -12.54 16.87 8.67
C GLU A 145 -11.16 17.21 8.09
N ASP A 146 -10.55 16.25 7.39
CA ASP A 146 -9.24 16.34 6.76
C ASP A 146 -9.38 15.71 5.38
N VAL A 147 -8.86 16.39 4.35
CA VAL A 147 -8.93 15.88 2.97
C VAL A 147 -8.25 14.53 2.89
N ALA A 148 -7.09 14.38 3.54
CA ALA A 148 -6.25 13.21 3.38
C ALA A 148 -6.79 11.95 4.09
N LEU A 149 -7.57 12.11 5.17
CA LEU A 149 -8.14 11.01 5.95
C LEU A 149 -9.43 10.45 5.32
N GLY A 150 -9.31 10.06 4.06
CA GLY A 150 -10.39 9.59 3.20
C GLY A 150 -10.35 8.09 2.89
N THR A 151 -11.02 7.72 1.80
CA THR A 151 -10.97 6.37 1.22
C THR A 151 -10.64 6.48 -0.25
N GLY A 152 -9.91 5.54 -0.81
CA GLY A 152 -9.54 5.63 -2.22
C GLY A 152 -8.99 4.35 -2.80
N SER A 153 -8.56 4.47 -4.05
CA SER A 153 -7.96 3.41 -4.83
C SER A 153 -6.84 3.94 -5.70
N ILE A 154 -5.82 3.13 -5.94
CA ILE A 154 -4.74 3.37 -6.88
C ILE A 154 -4.68 2.14 -7.80
N GLU A 155 -4.62 2.34 -9.11
CA GLU A 155 -4.26 1.33 -10.10
C GLU A 155 -2.86 1.67 -10.62
N LEU A 156 -1.95 0.71 -10.51
CA LEU A 156 -0.58 0.77 -11.04
C LEU A 156 -0.51 -0.09 -12.30
N VAL A 157 0.23 0.38 -13.30
CA VAL A 157 0.44 -0.33 -14.56
C VAL A 157 1.92 -0.60 -14.76
N ASP A 158 2.29 -1.87 -14.92
CA ASP A 158 3.61 -2.24 -15.44
C ASP A 158 3.62 -1.95 -16.95
N LEU A 159 4.40 -0.95 -17.39
CA LEU A 159 4.44 -0.57 -18.81
C LEU A 159 5.05 -1.63 -19.72
N ALA A 160 5.84 -2.56 -19.19
CA ALA A 160 6.50 -3.60 -19.97
C ALA A 160 5.57 -4.79 -20.21
N SER A 161 4.84 -5.24 -19.18
CA SER A 161 3.91 -6.38 -19.30
C SER A 161 2.46 -5.96 -19.60
N GLY A 162 2.08 -4.76 -19.18
CA GLY A 162 0.70 -4.29 -19.16
C GLY A 162 -0.12 -4.76 -17.95
N ASP A 163 0.51 -5.49 -17.02
CA ASP A 163 -0.14 -5.99 -15.80
C ASP A 163 -0.47 -4.85 -14.84
N ARG A 164 -1.44 -5.10 -13.98
CA ARG A 164 -2.08 -4.11 -13.12
C ARG A 164 -2.15 -4.58 -11.68
N ILE A 165 -1.80 -3.66 -10.79
CA ILE A 165 -1.96 -3.81 -9.35
C ILE A 165 -2.96 -2.77 -8.88
N GLN A 166 -3.99 -3.20 -8.16
CA GLN A 166 -4.93 -2.32 -7.49
C GLN A 166 -4.59 -2.26 -6.01
N VAL A 167 -4.47 -1.05 -5.48
CA VAL A 167 -4.41 -0.75 -4.06
C VAL A 167 -5.72 -0.09 -3.66
N GLU A 168 -6.37 -0.57 -2.61
CA GLU A 168 -7.49 0.13 -1.98
C GLU A 168 -7.11 0.53 -0.57
N TYR A 169 -7.62 1.68 -0.11
CA TYR A 169 -7.34 2.15 1.23
C TYR A 169 -8.54 2.82 1.90
N ASP A 170 -8.55 2.71 3.23
CA ASP A 170 -9.41 3.46 4.14
C ASP A 170 -8.53 4.05 5.22
N LEU A 171 -8.33 5.37 5.19
CA LEU A 171 -7.43 6.12 6.09
C LEU A 171 -8.16 6.74 7.28
N ARG A 172 -9.38 6.27 7.56
CA ARG A 172 -10.20 6.74 8.69
C ARG A 172 -9.77 6.02 9.98
N ALA A 173 -10.69 5.86 10.92
CA ALA A 173 -10.39 5.38 12.28
C ALA A 173 -9.81 3.96 12.38
N LEU A 174 -10.08 3.08 11.40
CA LEU A 174 -9.43 1.78 11.25
C LEU A 174 -8.71 1.80 9.91
N ARG A 175 -7.39 1.97 9.94
CA ARG A 175 -6.60 2.02 8.72
C ARG A 175 -6.65 0.66 8.06
N THR A 176 -7.04 0.63 6.79
CA THR A 176 -7.03 -0.58 5.97
C THR A 176 -6.32 -0.26 4.67
N VAL A 177 -5.38 -1.11 4.27
CA VAL A 177 -4.74 -1.06 2.96
C VAL A 177 -4.80 -2.47 2.39
N SER A 178 -5.34 -2.62 1.19
CA SER A 178 -5.32 -3.87 0.44
C SER A 178 -4.61 -3.67 -0.88
N MET A 179 -3.99 -4.74 -1.36
CA MET A 179 -3.33 -4.78 -2.65
C MET A 179 -3.67 -6.08 -3.35
N GLU A 180 -4.03 -6.00 -4.62
CA GLU A 180 -4.43 -7.15 -5.43
C GLU A 180 -3.88 -6.97 -6.85
N ARG A 181 -3.39 -8.06 -7.45
CA ARG A 181 -3.17 -8.11 -8.90
C ARG A 181 -4.49 -8.36 -9.60
N VAL A 182 -4.90 -7.48 -10.50
CA VAL A 182 -6.22 -7.54 -11.15
C VAL A 182 -6.21 -8.23 -12.52
N ASP A 183 -5.01 -8.45 -13.08
CA ASP A 183 -4.80 -9.18 -14.33
C ASP A 183 -3.47 -9.98 -14.29
N GLY A 184 -3.11 -10.59 -15.42
CA GLY A 184 -1.99 -11.52 -15.53
C GLY A 184 -2.29 -12.94 -15.04
N ASP A 185 -1.28 -13.80 -15.06
CA ASP A 185 -1.39 -15.19 -14.59
C ASP A 185 -1.60 -15.29 -13.06
N ASP A 186 -1.27 -14.21 -12.34
CA ASP A 186 -1.37 -14.06 -10.89
C ASP A 186 -2.58 -13.18 -10.46
N ALA A 187 -3.58 -13.03 -11.33
CA ALA A 187 -4.79 -12.27 -11.02
C ALA A 187 -5.55 -12.87 -9.82
N GLY A 188 -6.01 -12.02 -8.90
CA GLY A 188 -6.69 -12.42 -7.67
C GLY A 188 -5.74 -12.71 -6.51
N LEU A 189 -4.42 -12.60 -6.71
CA LEU A 189 -3.45 -12.67 -5.62
C LEU A 189 -3.32 -11.31 -4.97
N GLY A 190 -3.45 -11.29 -3.64
CA GLY A 190 -3.47 -10.06 -2.90
C GLY A 190 -3.34 -10.25 -1.40
N TRP A 191 -3.21 -9.13 -0.73
CA TRP A 191 -3.13 -9.03 0.71
C TRP A 191 -3.99 -7.87 1.23
N THR A 192 -4.38 -7.96 2.50
CA THR A 192 -5.09 -6.91 3.22
C THR A 192 -4.45 -6.73 4.58
N TRP A 193 -3.98 -5.51 4.83
CA TRP A 193 -3.44 -5.06 6.10
C TRP A 193 -4.46 -4.17 6.81
N THR A 194 -4.52 -4.31 8.13
CA THR A 194 -5.38 -3.49 8.99
C THR A 194 -4.63 -3.04 10.23
N GLU A 195 -4.88 -1.80 10.64
CA GLU A 195 -4.35 -1.23 11.87
C GLU A 195 -5.43 -0.53 12.67
N ARG A 196 -5.45 -0.85 13.96
CA ARG A 196 -6.28 -0.20 14.98
C ARG A 196 -5.51 0.96 15.60
N ALA A 197 -6.25 1.94 16.11
CA ALA A 197 -5.69 3.12 16.78
C ALA A 197 -4.81 2.82 18.01
N ASP A 198 -4.83 1.60 18.54
CA ASP A 198 -3.94 1.16 19.61
C ASP A 198 -2.58 0.63 19.12
N GLY A 199 -2.35 0.55 17.80
CA GLY A 199 -1.15 0.01 17.16
C GLY A 199 -1.19 -1.50 16.91
N GLY A 200 -2.25 -2.19 17.33
CA GLY A 200 -2.45 -3.59 16.96
C GLY A 200 -3.09 -3.71 15.58
N GLY A 201 -2.86 -4.83 14.90
CA GLY A 201 -3.28 -4.99 13.53
C GLY A 201 -3.42 -6.43 13.08
N GLY A 202 -3.50 -6.60 11.77
CA GLY A 202 -3.52 -7.90 11.13
C GLY A 202 -3.20 -7.82 9.65
N LEU A 203 -2.76 -8.95 9.10
CA LEU A 203 -2.48 -9.16 7.69
C LEU A 203 -3.16 -10.46 7.24
N SER A 204 -3.88 -10.41 6.14
CA SER A 204 -4.41 -11.61 5.47
C SER A 204 -3.94 -11.61 4.02
N TYR A 205 -3.46 -12.75 3.52
CA TYR A 205 -3.09 -12.91 2.12
C TYR A 205 -3.26 -14.36 1.66
N ALA A 206 -3.40 -14.53 0.36
CA ALA A 206 -3.46 -15.82 -0.29
C ALA A 206 -2.53 -15.87 -1.50
N GLN A 207 -1.82 -16.97 -1.66
CA GLN A 207 -0.94 -17.20 -2.81
C GLN A 207 -0.90 -18.68 -3.21
N PRO A 208 -0.65 -19.00 -4.50
CA PRO A 208 -0.36 -20.34 -4.94
C PRO A 208 1.04 -20.71 -4.43
N ALA A 209 1.11 -21.71 -3.57
CA ALA A 209 2.33 -22.34 -3.08
C ALA A 209 2.73 -23.53 -3.98
N ASP A 210 3.06 -23.29 -5.26
CA ASP A 210 3.83 -24.28 -6.06
C ASP A 210 5.35 -24.19 -5.76
N THR A 211 5.72 -23.35 -4.79
CA THR A 211 7.10 -22.95 -4.44
C THR A 211 7.88 -23.97 -3.61
N PHE A 212 7.30 -25.11 -3.21
CA PHE A 212 8.07 -26.23 -2.66
C PHE A 212 8.72 -27.09 -3.76
N GLY A 213 9.55 -26.45 -4.61
CA GLY A 213 10.69 -26.95 -5.41
C GLY A 213 10.69 -28.32 -6.12
N SER A 214 9.64 -29.13 -6.06
CA SER A 214 9.66 -30.53 -6.50
C SER A 214 8.27 -31.16 -6.71
N LEU A 215 7.16 -30.47 -6.41
CA LEU A 215 5.81 -31.06 -6.43
C LEU A 215 4.94 -30.62 -7.61
N SER A 216 5.55 -30.24 -8.74
CA SER A 216 4.86 -29.87 -9.99
C SER A 216 3.98 -30.99 -10.59
N THR A 217 3.98 -32.19 -10.03
CA THR A 217 3.11 -33.31 -10.41
C THR A 217 1.83 -33.43 -9.59
N VAL A 218 1.65 -32.66 -8.52
CA VAL A 218 0.52 -32.84 -7.59
C VAL A 218 -0.54 -31.73 -7.68
N GLY A 219 -0.33 -30.71 -8.51
CA GLY A 219 -1.23 -29.56 -8.69
C GLY A 219 -0.89 -28.42 -7.71
N ALA A 220 -1.32 -27.20 -8.06
CA ALA A 220 -1.08 -26.01 -7.24
C ALA A 220 -1.66 -26.20 -5.83
N THR A 221 -0.85 -25.93 -4.81
CA THR A 221 -1.30 -25.83 -3.42
C THR A 221 -1.65 -24.38 -3.15
N ASP A 222 -2.81 -24.10 -2.58
CA ASP A 222 -3.20 -22.76 -2.17
C ASP A 222 -2.77 -22.54 -0.71
N LEU A 223 -2.02 -21.48 -0.47
CA LEU A 223 -1.63 -21.02 0.87
C LEU A 223 -2.41 -19.77 1.21
N GLN A 224 -3.21 -19.83 2.26
CA GLN A 224 -3.79 -18.66 2.92
C GLN A 224 -3.09 -18.45 4.26
N VAL A 225 -2.71 -17.22 4.57
CA VAL A 225 -2.16 -16.86 5.89
C VAL A 225 -2.94 -15.70 6.46
N ASP A 226 -3.36 -15.86 7.71
CA ASP A 226 -3.98 -14.81 8.52
C ASP A 226 -3.10 -14.57 9.75
N SER A 227 -2.57 -13.37 9.89
CA SER A 227 -1.78 -12.92 11.02
C SER A 227 -2.49 -11.80 11.75
N ALA A 228 -2.41 -11.81 13.08
CA ALA A 228 -2.89 -10.74 13.93
C ALA A 228 -1.86 -10.46 15.04
N TRP A 229 -1.82 -9.23 15.51
CA TRP A 229 -0.92 -8.82 16.58
C TRP A 229 -1.55 -7.78 17.52
N LEU A 230 -1.01 -7.77 18.73
CA LEU A 230 -1.29 -6.78 19.76
C LEU A 230 -0.38 -5.55 19.58
N PRO A 231 -0.70 -4.42 20.24
CA PRO A 231 0.15 -3.23 20.25
C PRO A 231 1.60 -3.43 20.72
N ASP A 232 1.89 -4.51 21.43
CA ASP A 232 3.24 -4.84 21.89
C ASP A 232 4.02 -5.76 20.92
N GLY A 233 3.42 -6.09 19.78
CA GLY A 233 4.01 -6.95 18.73
C GLY A 233 3.81 -8.45 18.94
N ALA A 234 3.35 -8.90 20.11
CA ALA A 234 2.99 -10.30 20.30
C ALA A 234 1.79 -10.66 19.41
N GLY A 235 1.79 -11.87 18.87
CA GLY A 235 0.81 -12.22 17.86
C GLY A 235 0.62 -13.70 17.55
N ARG A 236 -0.22 -13.95 16.55
CA ARG A 236 -0.62 -15.28 16.08
C ARG A 236 -0.80 -15.24 14.57
N GLY A 237 -0.27 -16.27 13.93
CA GLY A 237 -0.46 -16.58 12.52
C GLY A 237 -1.18 -17.90 12.38
N VAL A 238 -2.04 -17.98 11.37
CA VAL A 238 -2.68 -19.22 10.94
C VAL A 238 -2.45 -19.35 9.45
N ALA A 239 -1.70 -20.39 9.04
CA ALA A 239 -1.55 -20.77 7.65
C ALA A 239 -2.45 -21.97 7.35
N ARG A 240 -3.15 -21.91 6.22
CA ARG A 240 -3.97 -22.99 5.68
C ARG A 240 -3.47 -23.37 4.30
N LEU A 241 -3.14 -24.64 4.14
CA LEU A 241 -2.74 -25.25 2.89
C LEU A 241 -3.89 -26.11 2.38
N SER A 242 -4.29 -25.88 1.13
CA SER A 242 -5.35 -26.65 0.47
C SER A 242 -4.98 -26.90 -1.00
N GLY A 243 -5.74 -27.76 -1.68
CA GLY A 243 -5.46 -28.09 -3.09
C GLY A 243 -4.19 -28.92 -3.28
N GLY A 244 -3.82 -29.16 -4.54
CA GLY A 244 -2.59 -29.88 -4.90
C GLY A 244 -2.40 -31.22 -4.17
N ALA A 245 -1.24 -31.37 -3.51
CA ALA A 245 -0.88 -32.53 -2.69
C ALA A 245 -1.78 -32.73 -1.45
N TYR A 246 -2.57 -31.72 -1.11
CA TYR A 246 -3.51 -31.68 0.00
C TYR A 246 -4.98 -31.79 -0.46
N ALA A 247 -5.22 -32.18 -1.72
CA ALA A 247 -6.57 -32.36 -2.25
C ALA A 247 -7.40 -33.35 -1.38
N GLY A 248 -8.36 -32.80 -0.62
CA GLY A 248 -9.25 -33.55 0.27
C GLY A 248 -8.84 -33.57 1.75
N SER A 249 -7.81 -32.84 2.16
CA SER A 249 -7.43 -32.64 3.56
C SER A 249 -6.74 -31.29 3.74
N ASP A 250 -7.42 -30.32 4.33
CA ASP A 250 -6.84 -29.01 4.62
C ASP A 250 -5.83 -29.14 5.77
N VAL A 251 -4.60 -28.67 5.55
CA VAL A 251 -3.56 -28.63 6.59
C VAL A 251 -3.51 -27.24 7.18
N GLU A 252 -3.60 -27.14 8.50
CA GLU A 252 -3.50 -25.88 9.22
C GLU A 252 -2.20 -25.90 10.04
N LEU A 253 -1.45 -24.80 9.98
CA LEU A 253 -0.33 -24.48 10.87
C LEU A 253 -0.71 -23.23 11.66
N VAL A 254 -0.62 -23.31 12.98
CA VAL A 254 -0.81 -22.19 13.88
C VAL A 254 0.49 -21.92 14.61
N GLN A 255 0.95 -20.67 14.59
CA GLN A 255 2.11 -20.22 15.34
C GLN A 255 1.77 -18.95 16.10
N CYS A 256 2.25 -18.86 17.33
CA CYS A 256 2.14 -17.66 18.14
C CYS A 256 3.53 -17.22 18.56
N TRP A 257 3.71 -15.91 18.66
CA TRP A 257 5.00 -15.32 18.92
C TRP A 257 4.92 -14.25 20.01
N ASP A 258 6.03 -14.05 20.69
CA ASP A 258 6.20 -12.93 21.61
C ASP A 258 6.58 -11.64 20.87
N ARG A 259 6.78 -10.56 21.62
CA ARG A 259 7.20 -9.25 21.07
C ARG A 259 8.50 -9.26 20.26
N ALA A 260 9.33 -10.30 20.38
CA ALA A 260 10.57 -10.45 19.61
C ALA A 260 10.36 -11.28 18.34
N GLY A 261 9.11 -11.69 18.04
CA GLY A 261 8.80 -12.59 16.94
C GLY A 261 9.20 -14.04 17.21
N THR A 262 9.63 -14.38 18.43
CA THR A 262 10.05 -15.75 18.78
C THR A 262 8.84 -16.63 19.06
N VAL A 263 8.85 -17.86 18.54
CA VAL A 263 7.74 -18.81 18.71
C VAL A 263 7.52 -19.16 20.19
N THR A 264 6.29 -18.95 20.66
CA THR A 264 5.84 -19.33 22.02
C THR A 264 4.94 -20.56 22.00
N TRP A 265 4.22 -20.77 20.89
CA TRP A 265 3.43 -21.96 20.64
C TRP A 265 3.36 -22.26 19.14
N SER A 266 3.41 -23.54 18.76
CA SER A 266 3.25 -24.00 17.38
C SER A 266 2.51 -25.32 17.34
N TRP A 267 1.55 -25.47 16.42
CA TRP A 267 0.78 -26.68 16.20
C TRP A 267 0.38 -26.82 14.74
N ASP A 268 0.40 -28.04 14.21
CA ASP A 268 -0.17 -28.33 12.88
C ASP A 268 -1.15 -29.50 12.91
N SER A 269 -2.16 -29.44 12.04
CA SER A 269 -3.26 -30.41 11.99
C SER A 269 -2.87 -31.79 11.45
N ALA A 270 -1.73 -31.88 10.75
CA ALA A 270 -1.26 -33.10 10.11
C ALA A 270 -0.20 -33.85 10.94
N GLY A 271 0.32 -33.23 12.00
CA GLY A 271 1.41 -33.75 12.82
C GLY A 271 2.74 -33.82 12.07
N TYR A 272 2.97 -32.91 11.11
CA TYR A 272 4.25 -32.81 10.39
C TYR A 272 5.35 -32.19 11.25
N THR A 273 4.99 -31.32 12.17
CA THR A 273 5.89 -30.62 13.08
C THR A 273 5.62 -31.04 14.53
N GLU A 274 6.65 -30.98 15.38
CA GLU A 274 6.46 -31.19 16.81
C GLU A 274 5.73 -29.96 17.39
N THR A 275 4.72 -30.22 18.23
CA THR A 275 4.06 -29.13 18.97
C THR A 275 5.05 -28.49 19.92
N VAL A 276 5.23 -27.18 19.80
CA VAL A 276 6.12 -26.38 20.66
C VAL A 276 5.27 -25.60 21.65
N GLY A 277 5.70 -25.50 22.90
CA GLY A 277 5.11 -24.61 23.90
C GLY A 277 3.73 -25.02 24.43
N ASP A 278 3.01 -24.05 24.99
CA ASP A 278 1.67 -24.22 25.57
C ASP A 278 0.69 -23.29 24.84
N GLU A 279 -0.46 -23.83 24.42
CA GLU A 279 -1.50 -23.08 23.70
C GLU A 279 -1.98 -21.85 24.48
N SER A 280 -1.95 -21.90 25.81
CA SER A 280 -2.31 -20.75 26.66
C SER A 280 -1.38 -19.54 26.51
N ALA A 281 -0.19 -19.72 25.92
CA ALA A 281 0.69 -18.61 25.55
C ALA A 281 0.20 -17.85 24.30
N CYS A 282 -0.77 -18.41 23.56
CA CYS A 282 -1.33 -17.84 22.35
C CYS A 282 -2.60 -16.99 22.64
N SER A 283 -2.46 -15.95 23.46
CA SER A 283 -3.59 -15.05 23.77
C SER A 283 -3.67 -13.90 22.76
N LEU A 284 -4.65 -13.95 21.87
CA LEU A 284 -5.13 -12.86 21.02
C LEU A 284 -6.65 -12.78 21.06
#